data_AF-F0BAN2-F1
#
_entry.id   AF-F0BAN2-F1
#
_cell.length_a   1.000
_cell.length_b   1.000
_cell.length_c   1.000
_cell.angle_alpha   90.00
_cell.angle_beta   90.00
_cell.angle_gamma   90.00
#
_symmetry.space_group_name_H-M   'P 1'
#
loop_
_entity.id
_entity.type
_entity.pdbx_description
1 polymer ?
#
loop_
_entity_poly.entity_id
_entity_poly.type
_entity_poly.pdbx_seq_one_letter_code
_entity_poly.pdbx_strand_id
1 'polypeptide(L)'
;MDLSLRRLVSSGETPRPILASMDRSELRTHLEHLDAAVSALLKSSPDRCHFWQAFAGMADVIEDGAVTGDDAQFVSRRLDEILAWHGLENGDRDC
;
A
#
# COMPACT_ATOMS: atom_id res chain seq x y z
N MET A 1 -29.31 -27.04 36.78
CA MET A 1 -30.21 -26.36 35.81
C MET A 1 -29.54 -25.03 35.51
N ASP A 2 -28.44 -25.00 34.74
CA ASP A 2 -28.39 -24.86 33.28
C ASP A 2 -29.55 -24.04 32.68
N LEU A 3 -29.24 -22.86 32.12
CA LEU A 3 -29.37 -22.62 30.68
C LEU A 3 -28.68 -21.29 30.26
N SER A 4 -27.81 -21.40 29.27
CA SER A 4 -27.41 -20.36 28.29
C SER A 4 -26.46 -19.24 28.74
N LEU A 5 -25.18 -19.54 28.91
CA LEU A 5 -24.18 -19.42 27.83
C LEU A 5 -24.77 -19.43 26.40
N ARG A 6 -24.98 -18.25 25.80
CA ARG A 6 -25.02 -18.00 24.33
C ARG A 6 -25.28 -16.52 24.04
N ARG A 7 -24.21 -15.75 23.86
CA ARG A 7 -24.17 -14.78 22.76
C ARG A 7 -22.79 -14.74 22.15
N LEU A 8 -22.45 -15.85 21.50
CA LEU A 8 -21.64 -15.84 20.30
C LEU A 8 -22.35 -14.94 19.27
N VAL A 9 -21.81 -13.75 19.05
CA VAL A 9 -21.67 -13.24 17.68
C VAL A 9 -20.21 -13.57 17.34
N SER A 10 -19.89 -14.80 16.94
CA SER A 10 -20.11 -15.36 15.60
C SER A 10 -19.66 -14.39 14.50
N SER A 11 -18.35 -14.45 14.28
CA SER A 11 -17.66 -14.41 13.00
C SER A 11 -18.15 -13.39 11.97
N GLY A 12 -17.48 -12.25 11.95
CA GLY A 12 -17.24 -11.45 10.74
C GLY A 12 -15.78 -11.42 10.33
N GLU A 13 -14.90 -12.22 10.94
CA GLU A 13 -13.55 -12.42 10.41
C GLU A 13 -13.69 -13.39 9.24
N THR A 14 -13.98 -12.81 8.07
CA THR A 14 -13.86 -13.51 6.80
C THR A 14 -12.49 -14.18 6.78
N PRO A 15 -12.38 -15.48 6.46
CA PRO A 15 -11.08 -16.08 6.22
C PRO A 15 -10.37 -15.19 5.21
N ARG A 16 -9.16 -14.69 5.59
CA ARG A 16 -8.35 -13.86 4.70
C ARG A 16 -8.33 -14.56 3.34
N PRO A 17 -8.74 -13.88 2.25
CA PRO A 17 -8.62 -14.48 0.94
C PRO A 17 -7.18 -14.95 0.75
N ILE A 18 -7.02 -16.02 -0.03
CA ILE A 18 -5.75 -16.62 -0.43
C ILE A 18 -4.80 -15.62 -1.13
N LEU A 19 -5.31 -14.42 -1.46
CA LEU A 19 -4.58 -13.18 -1.73
C LEU A 19 -4.72 -12.31 -0.46
N ALA A 20 -3.64 -12.13 0.30
CA ALA A 20 -3.71 -11.43 1.58
C ALA A 20 -4.06 -9.94 1.38
N SER A 21 -5.35 -9.59 1.44
CA SER A 21 -5.82 -8.20 1.48
C SER A 21 -5.22 -7.50 2.70
N MET A 22 -4.64 -6.32 2.49
CA MET A 22 -4.17 -5.45 3.56
C MET A 22 -5.34 -4.65 4.11
N ASP A 23 -5.39 -4.45 5.43
CA ASP A 23 -6.31 -3.48 6.02
C ASP A 23 -5.79 -2.04 5.86
N ARG A 24 -6.64 -1.06 6.18
CA ARG A 24 -6.33 0.36 6.01
C ARG A 24 -5.07 0.82 6.74
N SER A 25 -4.81 0.25 7.93
CA SER A 25 -3.64 0.55 8.76
C SER A 25 -2.38 -0.07 8.18
N GLU A 26 -2.45 -1.31 7.69
CA GLU A 26 -1.35 -1.97 6.99
C GLU A 26 -0.94 -1.14 5.76
N LEU A 27 -1.91 -0.78 4.92
CA LEU A 27 -1.66 0.05 3.73
C LEU A 27 -0.99 1.39 4.09
N ARG A 28 -1.45 2.06 5.16
CA ARG A 28 -0.83 3.31 5.63
C ARG A 28 0.63 3.11 6.03
N THR A 29 0.89 2.07 6.81
CA THR A 29 2.24 1.72 7.26
C THR A 29 3.16 1.46 6.07
N HIS A 30 2.69 0.74 5.05
CA HIS A 30 3.47 0.49 3.84
C HIS A 30 3.74 1.76 3.03
N LEU A 31 2.77 2.68 2.93
CA LEU A 31 2.94 3.96 2.26
C LEU A 31 3.92 4.89 3.00
N GLU A 32 3.92 4.88 4.34
CA GLU A 32 4.91 5.59 5.16
C GLU A 32 6.32 5.03 4.96
N HIS A 33 6.46 3.71 4.87
CA HIS A 33 7.74 3.08 4.54
C HIS A 33 8.21 3.42 3.12
N LEU A 34 7.31 3.43 2.13
CA LEU A 34 7.63 3.82 0.77
C LEU A 34 8.12 5.28 0.72
N ASP A 35 7.39 6.20 1.36
CA ASP A 35 7.77 7.62 1.47
C ASP A 35 9.19 7.79 2.06
N ALA A 36 9.46 7.12 3.18
CA ALA A 36 10.77 7.14 3.82
C ALA A 36 11.89 6.54 2.94
N ALA A 37 11.55 5.59 2.05
CA ALA A 37 12.51 4.96 1.16
C ALA A 37 12.86 5.81 -0.07
N VAL A 38 12.01 6.75 -0.50
CA VAL A 38 12.18 7.49 -1.77
C VAL A 38 13.56 8.14 -1.89
N SER A 39 14.03 8.84 -0.86
CA SER A 39 15.35 9.49 -0.87
C SER A 39 16.50 8.49 -1.01
N ALA A 40 16.40 7.33 -0.36
CA ALA A 40 17.42 6.28 -0.45
C ALA A 40 17.41 5.61 -1.83
N LEU A 41 16.24 5.39 -2.42
CA LEU A 41 16.08 4.88 -3.78
C LEU A 41 16.73 5.84 -4.79
N LEU A 42 16.38 7.13 -4.75
CA LEU A 42 16.96 8.14 -5.63
C LEU A 42 18.49 8.19 -5.55
N LYS A 43 19.06 8.06 -4.34
CA LYS A 43 20.52 8.08 -4.14
C LYS A 43 21.20 6.80 -4.65
N SER A 44 20.50 5.68 -4.64
CA SER A 44 21.07 4.36 -4.95
C SER A 44 20.83 3.93 -6.40
N SER A 45 19.87 4.56 -7.09
CA SER A 45 19.56 4.28 -8.49
C SER A 45 20.58 4.93 -9.44
N PRO A 46 21.15 4.18 -10.40
CA PRO A 46 22.11 4.73 -11.36
C PRO A 46 21.49 5.75 -12.33
N ASP A 47 20.19 5.62 -12.59
CA ASP A 47 19.40 6.53 -13.42
C ASP A 47 17.93 6.54 -12.99
N ARG A 48 17.14 7.40 -13.64
CA ARG A 48 15.72 7.58 -13.34
C ARG A 48 14.88 6.33 -13.60
N CYS A 49 15.25 5.51 -14.58
CA CYS A 49 14.52 4.29 -14.91
C CYS A 49 14.68 3.24 -13.82
N HIS A 50 15.89 3.07 -13.29
CA HIS A 50 16.12 2.18 -12.14
C HIS A 50 15.39 2.67 -10.88
N PHE A 51 15.27 3.98 -10.68
CA PHE A 51 14.45 4.52 -9.60
C PHE A 51 12.98 4.15 -9.78
N TRP A 52 12.41 4.42 -10.96
CA TRP A 52 10.99 4.14 -11.21
C TRP A 52 10.66 2.66 -11.16
N GLN A 53 11.52 1.78 -11.65
CA GLN A 53 11.36 0.33 -11.51
C GLN A 53 11.32 -0.12 -10.04
N ALA A 54 12.23 0.41 -9.21
CA ALA A 54 12.25 0.08 -7.78
C ALA A 54 11.03 0.65 -7.03
N PHE A 55 10.67 1.90 -7.32
CA PHE A 55 9.49 2.54 -6.75
C PHE A 55 8.20 1.80 -7.15
N ALA A 56 8.04 1.48 -8.43
CA ALA A 56 6.89 0.74 -8.95
C ALA A 56 6.78 -0.66 -8.32
N GLY A 57 7.90 -1.38 -8.16
CA GLY A 57 7.89 -2.68 -7.49
C GLY A 57 7.43 -2.61 -6.03
N MET A 58 7.72 -1.53 -5.32
CA MET A 58 7.20 -1.32 -3.97
C MET A 58 5.74 -0.86 -3.96
N ALA A 59 5.35 0.01 -4.90
CA ALA A 59 3.98 0.50 -5.03
C ALA A 59 3.01 -0.61 -5.43
N ASP A 60 3.40 -1.50 -6.35
CA ASP A 60 2.60 -2.63 -6.84
C ASP A 60 2.14 -3.55 -5.70
N VAL A 61 3.03 -3.85 -4.75
CA VAL A 61 2.69 -4.65 -3.55
C VAL A 61 1.60 -3.98 -2.70
N ILE A 62 1.61 -2.64 -2.62
CA ILE A 62 0.63 -1.86 -1.85
C ILE A 62 -0.69 -1.79 -2.61
N GLU A 63 -0.63 -1.60 -3.92
CA GLU A 63 -1.79 -1.55 -4.81
C GLU A 63 -2.52 -2.91 -4.87
N ASP A 64 -1.79 -4.03 -4.98
CA ASP A 64 -2.34 -5.39 -4.94
C ASP A 64 -2.99 -5.70 -3.58
N GLY A 65 -2.42 -5.17 -2.49
CA GLY A 65 -2.99 -5.27 -1.14
C GLY A 65 -4.29 -4.49 -0.95
N ALA A 66 -4.60 -3.51 -1.81
CA ALA A 66 -5.76 -2.61 -1.70
C ALA A 66 -6.97 -3.12 -2.51
N VAL A 67 -7.58 -4.20 -2.03
CA VAL A 67 -8.61 -4.95 -2.77
C VAL A 67 -9.92 -4.16 -2.94
N THR A 68 -10.25 -3.22 -2.06
CA THR A 68 -11.47 -2.43 -2.18
C THR A 68 -11.26 -1.17 -3.02
N GLY A 69 -12.30 -0.71 -3.72
CA GLY A 69 -12.21 0.51 -4.52
C GLY A 69 -11.91 1.78 -3.69
N ASP A 70 -12.38 1.83 -2.43
CA ASP A 70 -12.04 2.92 -1.49
C ASP A 70 -10.56 2.86 -1.13
N ASP A 71 -10.06 1.66 -0.84
CA ASP A 71 -8.67 1.48 -0.46
C ASP A 71 -7.72 1.78 -1.61
N ALA A 72 -8.05 1.34 -2.82
CA ALA A 72 -7.31 1.64 -4.04
C ALA A 72 -7.25 3.15 -4.31
N GLN A 73 -8.39 3.86 -4.16
CA GLN A 73 -8.42 5.31 -4.35
C GLN A 73 -7.57 6.05 -3.30
N PHE A 74 -7.57 5.59 -2.05
CA PHE A 74 -6.67 6.14 -1.04
C PHE A 74 -5.21 5.87 -1.37
N VAL A 75 -4.85 4.65 -1.78
CA VAL A 75 -3.46 4.30 -2.13
C VAL A 75 -2.97 5.17 -3.27
N SER A 76 -3.75 5.27 -4.35
CA SER A 76 -3.45 6.11 -5.50
C SER A 76 -3.23 7.58 -5.11
N ARG A 77 -4.14 8.18 -4.34
CA ARG A 77 -3.98 9.56 -3.84
C ARG A 77 -2.70 9.72 -3.02
N ARG A 78 -2.40 8.75 -2.16
CA ARG A 78 -1.23 8.83 -1.28
C ARG A 78 0.08 8.67 -2.04
N LEU A 79 0.13 7.82 -3.05
CA LEU A 79 1.27 7.70 -3.95
C LEU A 79 1.51 9.02 -4.70
N ASP A 80 0.46 9.66 -5.20
CA ASP A 80 0.56 10.96 -5.89
C ASP A 80 1.13 12.05 -4.95
N GLU A 81 0.66 12.10 -3.69
CA GLU A 81 1.19 13.01 -2.67
C GLU A 81 2.67 12.77 -2.38
N ILE A 82 3.08 11.49 -2.21
CA ILE A 82 4.49 11.14 -2.01
C ILE A 82 5.32 11.65 -3.19
N LEU A 83 4.89 11.38 -4.43
CA LEU A 83 5.60 11.85 -5.62
C LEU A 83 5.70 13.38 -5.67
N ALA A 84 4.63 14.10 -5.35
CA ALA A 84 4.64 15.56 -5.29
C ALA A 84 5.63 16.08 -4.22
N TRP A 85 5.64 15.50 -3.01
CA TRP A 85 6.54 15.92 -1.93
C TRP A 85 8.02 15.74 -2.26
N HIS A 86 8.35 14.75 -3.07
CA HIS A 86 9.72 14.51 -3.54
C HIS A 86 10.03 15.17 -4.90
N GLY A 87 9.12 15.98 -5.45
CA GLY A 87 9.32 16.69 -6.72
C GLY A 87 9.32 15.78 -7.96
N LEU A 88 8.59 14.67 -7.90
CA LEU A 88 8.53 13.61 -8.91
C LEU A 88 7.20 13.59 -9.70
N GLU A 89 6.33 14.58 -9.47
CA GLU A 89 5.00 14.70 -10.08
C GLU A 89 5.01 14.68 -11.62
N ASN A 90 6.06 15.23 -12.25
CA ASN A 90 6.22 15.31 -13.72
C ASN A 90 7.41 14.49 -14.26
N GLY A 91 7.90 13.52 -13.49
CA GLY A 91 9.11 12.78 -13.85
C GLY A 91 8.90 11.82 -15.03
N ASP A 92 9.98 11.57 -15.76
CA ASP A 92 10.19 10.61 -16.85
C ASP A 92 9.81 9.17 -16.41
N ARG A 93 8.50 8.90 -16.24
CA ARG A 93 7.95 7.59 -15.84
C ARG A 93 7.97 6.59 -17.00
N ASP A 94 8.17 7.10 -18.21
CA ASP A 94 8.25 6.33 -19.46
C ASP A 94 9.69 5.82 -19.63
N CYS A 95 9.98 4.81 -18.83
CA CYS A 95 11.09 3.88 -18.95
C CYS A 95 10.48 2.48 -19.11
#